data_AF-A0A3N5J6V7-F1
#
_entry.id   AF-A0A3N5J6V7-F1
#
_cell.length_a   1.000
_cell.length_b   1.000
_cell.length_c   1.000
_cell.angle_alpha   90.00
_cell.angle_beta   90.00
_cell.angle_gamma   90.00
#
_symmetry.space_group_name_H-M   'P 1'
#
loop_
_entity.id
_entity.type
_entity.pdbx_description
1 polymer ?
#
loop_
_entity_poly.entity_id
_entity_poly.type
_entity_poly.pdbx_seq_one_letter_code
_entity_poly.pdbx_strand_id
1 'polypeptide(L)'
;MESFLARDRKTGETLGRVCAVINRLHNEFHQDRVGFFGFFESVNNTDVARALFDRAGDHLAARGFDVMRGPMNFSVNDEIGMLIEGFETPPVVMMTHNPPYYNDLVGACGFVKAKDLIAYELHQGHINDRILETGAKLLARHKLRIRPIEKKNFWQEVEYICDVYNNAWSANWGFVPMTKAELKTLAQTLRLIYDPRLVFFAESENGVPVGFSLALPDIHVLFKRMNGTLFPTGLFKLLAGLRKIHRARVILMGVNPDFRGRGVDLAFYYLTYKLGTEAGYNWGEFSWILEDNRMMNDAALGMGAKPYKKWRIWEKPI
;
A
#
# COMPACT_ATOMS: atom_id res chain seq x y z
N MET A 1 -13.11 2.19 16.88
CA MET A 1 -12.08 3.25 16.84
C MET A 1 -12.52 4.34 17.79
N GLU A 2 -11.58 4.93 18.52
CA GLU A 2 -11.77 6.12 19.33
C GLU A 2 -10.82 7.22 18.85
N SER A 3 -11.28 8.47 18.76
CA SER A 3 -10.49 9.59 18.26
C SER A 3 -10.18 10.58 19.39
N PHE A 4 -8.92 11.00 19.49
CA PHE A 4 -8.46 11.96 20.48
C PHE A 4 -7.91 13.22 19.81
N LEU A 5 -8.16 14.37 20.42
CA LEU A 5 -7.60 15.66 20.03
C LEU A 5 -6.84 16.26 21.21
N ALA A 6 -5.64 16.78 20.96
CA ALA A 6 -4.92 17.63 21.90
C ALA A 6 -5.28 19.08 21.61
N ARG A 7 -5.70 19.82 22.64
CA ARG A 7 -6.07 21.23 22.52
C ARG A 7 -5.31 22.08 23.52
N ASP A 8 -4.88 23.25 23.09
CA ASP A 8 -4.36 24.27 24.00
C ASP A 8 -5.50 24.71 24.94
N ARG A 9 -5.25 24.67 26.26
CA ARG A 9 -6.28 24.98 27.27
C ARG A 9 -6.67 26.46 27.29
N LYS A 10 -5.77 27.37 26.90
CA LYS A 10 -6.00 28.81 26.91
C LYS A 10 -6.64 29.29 25.61
N THR A 11 -6.13 28.82 24.47
CA THR A 11 -6.58 29.29 23.14
C THR A 11 -7.67 28.41 22.52
N GLY A 12 -7.79 27.14 22.94
CA GLY A 12 -8.69 26.15 22.34
C GLY A 12 -8.21 25.58 21.02
N GLU A 13 -7.03 26.01 20.54
CA GLU A 13 -6.41 25.57 19.29
C GLU A 13 -6.11 24.07 19.32
N THR A 14 -6.32 23.37 18.20
CA THR A 14 -6.01 21.94 18.07
C THR A 14 -4.54 21.77 17.72
N LEU A 15 -3.79 21.12 18.61
CA LEU A 15 -2.34 20.91 18.50
C LEU A 15 -1.98 19.54 17.93
N GLY A 16 -2.92 18.60 17.92
CA GLY A 16 -2.70 17.28 17.35
C GLY A 16 -3.91 16.35 17.51
N ARG A 17 -3.81 15.18 16.90
CA ARG A 17 -4.83 14.13 16.93
C ARG A 17 -4.20 12.74 16.84
N VAL A 18 -4.91 11.75 17.35
CA VAL A 18 -4.61 10.34 17.12
C VAL A 18 -5.90 9.52 17.23
N CYS A 19 -5.99 8.43 16.48
CA CYS A 19 -7.05 7.45 16.66
C CYS A 19 -6.48 6.18 17.31
N ALA A 20 -7.15 5.67 18.35
CA ALA A 20 -6.98 4.32 18.83
C ALA A 20 -7.91 3.37 18.05
N VAL A 21 -7.36 2.30 17.51
CA VAL A 21 -8.03 1.38 16.60
C VAL A 21 -7.95 -0.04 17.17
N ILE A 22 -9.10 -0.70 17.22
CA ILE A 22 -9.21 -2.12 17.55
C ILE A 22 -9.55 -2.84 16.26
N ASN A 23 -8.62 -3.64 15.76
CA ASN A 23 -8.84 -4.47 14.59
C ASN A 23 -9.16 -5.90 15.06
N ARG A 24 -10.45 -6.26 15.08
CA ARG A 24 -10.89 -7.57 15.55
C ARG A 24 -10.38 -8.70 14.66
N LEU A 25 -10.45 -8.53 13.34
CA LEU A 25 -9.98 -9.53 12.37
C LEU A 25 -8.48 -9.81 12.50
N HIS A 26 -7.67 -8.79 12.81
CA HIS A 26 -6.25 -8.99 13.13
C HIS A 26 -6.09 -9.91 14.34
N ASN A 27 -6.72 -9.58 15.46
CA ASN A 27 -6.55 -10.34 16.71
C ASN A 27 -7.17 -11.75 16.59
N GLU A 28 -8.27 -11.91 15.84
CA GLU A 28 -8.86 -13.21 15.51
C GLU A 28 -7.93 -14.07 14.63
N PHE A 29 -7.17 -13.47 13.71
CA PHE A 29 -6.25 -14.19 12.84
C PHE A 29 -4.92 -14.52 13.55
N HIS A 30 -4.29 -13.53 14.18
CA HIS A 30 -2.98 -13.66 14.80
C HIS A 30 -3.01 -14.22 16.22
N GLN A 31 -4.19 -14.24 16.86
CA GLN A 31 -4.36 -14.65 18.26
C GLN A 31 -3.45 -13.85 19.22
N ASP A 32 -3.21 -12.58 18.91
CA ASP A 32 -2.48 -11.63 19.74
C ASP A 32 -3.42 -10.63 20.43
N ARG A 33 -2.85 -9.76 21.28
CA ARG A 33 -3.57 -8.69 21.99
C ARG A 33 -2.99 -7.33 21.61
N VAL A 34 -2.98 -7.05 20.31
CA VAL A 34 -2.43 -5.81 19.74
C VAL A 34 -3.55 -4.83 19.42
N GLY A 35 -3.48 -3.66 20.06
CA GLY A 35 -4.22 -2.46 19.68
C GLY A 35 -3.41 -1.61 18.70
N PHE A 36 -4.07 -0.75 17.94
CA PHE A 36 -3.42 0.05 16.91
C PHE A 36 -3.60 1.54 17.14
N PHE A 37 -2.66 2.35 16.67
CA PHE A 37 -2.86 3.78 16.50
C PHE A 37 -2.79 4.16 15.01
N GLY A 38 -3.53 5.19 14.61
CA GLY A 38 -3.53 5.70 13.25
C GLY A 38 -3.94 7.17 13.20
N PHE A 39 -3.95 7.76 12.01
CA PHE A 39 -4.35 9.15 11.78
C PHE A 39 -3.62 10.19 12.66
N PHE A 40 -2.39 9.86 13.07
CA PHE A 40 -1.59 10.72 13.94
C PHE A 40 -1.17 11.99 13.21
N GLU A 41 -1.48 13.14 13.80
CA GLU A 41 -0.93 14.43 13.42
C GLU A 41 -0.58 15.18 14.70
N SER A 42 0.53 15.92 14.70
CA SER A 42 0.92 16.71 15.86
C SER A 42 1.80 17.87 15.43
N VAL A 43 1.65 19.00 16.11
CA VAL A 43 2.73 20.01 16.13
C VAL A 43 4.02 19.36 16.64
N ASN A 44 5.17 19.94 16.29
CA ASN A 44 6.48 19.45 16.72
C ASN A 44 6.73 19.70 18.21
N ASN A 45 6.02 18.97 19.07
CA ASN A 45 6.05 19.07 20.52
C ASN A 45 5.83 17.68 21.14
N THR A 46 6.85 17.19 21.86
CA THR A 46 6.84 15.87 22.48
C THR A 46 5.76 15.70 23.54
N ASP A 47 5.40 16.75 24.28
CA ASP A 47 4.36 16.66 25.31
C ASP A 47 2.97 16.50 24.69
N VAL A 48 2.72 17.16 23.56
CA VAL A 48 1.49 16.97 22.77
C VAL A 48 1.40 15.54 22.25
N ALA A 49 2.47 15.04 21.62
CA ALA A 49 2.53 13.68 21.12
C ALA A 49 2.35 12.64 22.24
N ARG A 50 3.03 12.83 23.38
CA ARG A 50 2.94 11.96 24.55
C ARG A 50 1.53 11.91 25.10
N ALA A 51 0.89 13.06 25.32
CA ALA A 51 -0.48 13.11 25.82
C ALA A 51 -1.48 12.38 24.89
N LEU A 52 -1.29 12.49 23.56
CA LEU A 52 -2.10 11.77 22.58
C LEU A 52 -1.87 10.26 22.65
N PHE A 53 -0.61 9.81 22.64
CA PHE A 53 -0.27 8.39 22.68
C PHE A 53 -0.63 7.73 24.02
N ASP A 54 -0.42 8.40 25.14
CA ASP A 54 -0.82 7.89 26.46
C ASP A 54 -2.34 7.72 26.51
N ARG A 55 -3.10 8.70 26.00
CA ARG A 55 -4.57 8.57 25.99
C ARG A 55 -5.08 7.46 25.08
N ALA A 56 -4.44 7.27 23.93
CA ALA A 56 -4.72 6.15 23.04
C ALA A 56 -4.36 4.81 23.68
N GLY A 57 -3.19 4.74 24.34
CA GLY A 57 -2.72 3.58 25.08
C GLY A 57 -3.67 3.19 26.22
N ASP A 58 -4.03 4.13 27.09
CA ASP A 58 -5.00 3.92 28.17
C ASP A 58 -6.33 3.35 27.67
N HIS A 59 -6.83 3.87 26.54
CA HIS A 59 -8.07 3.41 25.93
C HIS A 59 -7.99 1.95 25.47
N LEU A 60 -6.85 1.54 24.91
CA LEU A 60 -6.58 0.19 24.46
C LEU A 60 -6.32 -0.75 25.66
N ALA A 61 -5.49 -0.35 26.62
CA ALA A 61 -5.18 -1.12 27.83
C ALA A 61 -6.46 -1.43 28.64
N ALA A 62 -7.35 -0.44 28.80
CA ALA A 62 -8.65 -0.63 29.44
C ALA A 62 -9.56 -1.64 28.74
N ARG A 63 -9.23 -2.06 27.51
CA ARG A 63 -9.94 -3.07 26.72
C ARG A 63 -9.15 -4.38 26.56
N GLY A 64 -8.06 -4.54 27.31
CA GLY A 64 -7.31 -5.79 27.40
C GLY A 64 -6.25 -5.98 26.31
N PHE A 65 -5.76 -4.91 25.69
CA PHE A 65 -4.63 -4.95 24.77
C PHE A 65 -3.32 -4.67 25.51
N ASP A 66 -2.23 -5.36 25.14
CA ASP A 66 -0.93 -5.24 25.82
C ASP A 66 0.08 -4.37 25.04
N VAL A 67 -0.18 -4.16 23.75
CA VAL A 67 0.72 -3.46 22.83
C VAL A 67 -0.08 -2.51 21.97
N MET A 68 0.45 -1.31 21.76
CA MET A 68 -0.05 -0.35 20.77
C MET A 68 0.92 -0.26 19.59
N ARG A 69 0.44 -0.57 18.37
CA ARG A 69 1.22 -0.62 17.13
C ARG A 69 0.70 0.35 16.06
N GLY A 70 1.58 0.98 15.30
CA GLY A 70 1.15 1.89 14.23
C GLY A 70 2.26 2.76 13.62
N PRO A 71 1.92 3.70 12.74
CA PRO A 71 0.55 4.04 12.37
C PRO A 71 -0.07 2.98 11.46
N MET A 72 -1.34 2.62 11.73
CA MET A 72 -2.23 1.88 10.85
C MET A 72 -3.57 2.61 10.77
N ASN A 73 -3.91 3.17 9.60
CA ASN A 73 -5.16 3.89 9.40
C ASN A 73 -6.32 2.90 9.20
N PHE A 74 -6.71 2.21 10.28
CA PHE A 74 -7.65 1.08 10.37
C PHE A 74 -7.02 -0.31 10.30
N SER A 75 -6.44 -0.68 9.15
CA SER A 75 -5.85 -2.01 8.95
C SER A 75 -4.58 -1.96 8.10
N VAL A 76 -3.89 -3.10 7.97
CA VAL A 76 -2.78 -3.28 7.03
C VAL A 76 -3.19 -3.07 5.56
N ASN A 77 -4.50 -3.14 5.28
CA ASN A 77 -5.06 -2.98 3.94
C ASN A 77 -5.32 -1.52 3.55
N ASP A 78 -5.17 -0.60 4.51
CA ASP A 78 -5.28 0.85 4.34
C ASP A 78 -3.89 1.49 4.34
N GLU A 79 -3.78 2.82 4.40
CA GLU A 79 -2.47 3.48 4.52
C GLU A 79 -1.81 3.23 5.88
N ILE A 80 -0.61 2.65 5.88
CA ILE A 80 0.17 2.37 7.09
C ILE A 80 1.60 2.91 7.00
N GLY A 81 2.27 2.95 8.14
CA GLY A 81 3.69 3.26 8.24
C GLY A 81 3.98 4.75 8.25
N MET A 82 5.04 5.11 8.97
CA MET A 82 5.59 6.45 9.04
C MET A 82 6.82 6.52 8.14
N LEU A 83 6.87 7.46 7.20
CA LEU A 83 8.01 7.67 6.31
C LEU A 83 9.25 7.99 7.16
N ILE A 84 10.32 7.22 6.97
CA ILE A 84 11.62 7.38 7.64
C ILE A 84 12.76 7.69 6.66
N GLU A 85 12.61 7.33 5.38
CA GLU A 85 13.60 7.62 4.33
C GLU A 85 12.90 8.01 3.02
N GLY A 86 13.51 8.93 2.27
CA GLY A 86 13.04 9.36 0.95
C GLY A 86 12.07 10.55 0.96
N PHE A 87 12.17 11.47 1.93
CA PHE A 87 11.31 12.67 2.03
C PHE A 87 11.35 13.60 0.81
N GLU A 88 12.43 13.57 0.03
CA GLU A 88 12.65 14.45 -1.13
C GLU A 88 11.68 14.23 -2.29
N THR A 89 11.02 13.07 -2.35
CA THR A 89 10.08 12.72 -3.42
C THR A 89 8.63 12.74 -2.92
N PRO A 90 7.67 13.23 -3.73
CA PRO A 90 6.26 13.23 -3.33
C PRO A 90 5.73 11.81 -3.07
N PRO A 91 4.65 11.65 -2.29
CA PRO A 91 3.98 10.35 -2.19
C PRO A 91 3.44 9.89 -3.54
N VAL A 92 3.13 8.61 -3.60
CA VAL A 92 2.33 7.99 -4.67
C VAL A 92 0.96 7.63 -4.10
N VAL A 93 0.02 7.27 -4.97
CA VAL A 93 -1.34 6.85 -4.58
C VAL A 93 -1.33 5.84 -3.41
N MET A 94 -2.16 6.12 -2.39
CA MET A 94 -2.32 5.30 -1.17
C MET A 94 -1.02 5.11 -0.36
N MET A 95 -0.18 6.13 -0.26
CA MET A 95 1.03 6.10 0.56
C MET A 95 1.10 7.31 1.48
N THR A 96 1.53 7.07 2.72
CA THR A 96 1.69 8.12 3.73
C THR A 96 2.92 8.98 3.42
N HIS A 97 2.86 10.24 3.85
CA HIS A 97 3.97 11.19 3.77
C HIS A 97 3.88 12.19 4.93
N ASN A 98 4.46 11.81 6.07
CA ASN A 98 4.52 12.65 7.27
C ASN A 98 5.74 13.59 7.27
N PRO A 99 5.71 14.65 8.08
CA PRO A 99 6.91 15.43 8.40
C PRO A 99 8.02 14.56 9.04
N PRO A 100 9.31 14.84 8.79
CA PRO A 100 10.43 14.07 9.35
C PRO A 100 10.41 13.97 10.88
N TYR A 101 10.05 15.07 11.56
CA TYR A 101 10.04 15.15 13.02
C TYR A 101 9.01 14.22 13.70
N TYR A 102 8.05 13.66 12.96
CA TYR A 102 7.12 12.69 13.54
C TYR A 102 7.86 11.45 14.06
N ASN A 103 8.96 11.05 13.41
CA ASN A 103 9.76 9.91 13.85
C ASN A 103 10.44 10.19 15.20
N ASP A 104 10.90 11.43 15.41
CA ASP A 104 11.49 11.86 16.68
C ASP A 104 10.44 11.90 17.79
N LEU A 105 9.23 12.39 17.48
CA LEU A 105 8.11 12.41 18.43
C LEU A 105 7.71 11.00 18.87
N VAL A 106 7.55 10.07 17.91
CA VAL A 106 7.16 8.69 18.19
C VAL A 106 8.24 7.98 19.00
N GLY A 107 9.51 8.12 18.61
CA GLY A 107 10.64 7.57 19.37
C GLY A 107 10.75 8.13 20.80
N ALA A 108 10.57 9.44 20.97
CA ALA A 108 10.58 10.10 22.29
C ALA A 108 9.41 9.70 23.19
N CYS A 109 8.35 9.09 22.63
CA CYS A 109 7.23 8.53 23.37
C CYS A 109 7.43 7.04 23.74
N GLY A 110 8.63 6.50 23.52
CA GLY A 110 9.04 5.15 23.93
C GLY A 110 8.68 4.06 22.93
N PHE A 111 8.24 4.42 21.72
CA PHE A 111 7.99 3.43 20.68
C PHE A 111 9.28 2.92 20.06
N VAL A 112 9.29 1.63 19.72
CA VAL A 112 10.38 0.95 19.03
C VAL A 112 9.92 0.45 17.66
N LYS A 113 10.87 0.03 16.82
CA LYS A 113 10.58 -0.53 15.50
C LYS A 113 9.83 -1.87 15.64
N ALA A 114 8.68 -1.98 14.98
CA ALA A 114 7.97 -3.25 14.76
C ALA A 114 8.33 -3.87 13.41
N LYS A 115 8.29 -3.07 12.33
CA LYS A 115 8.56 -3.52 10.96
C LYS A 115 8.89 -2.35 10.05
N ASP A 116 9.86 -2.53 9.16
CA ASP A 116 10.09 -1.60 8.05
C ASP A 116 9.45 -2.10 6.74
N LEU A 117 8.95 -1.15 5.96
CA LEU A 117 8.30 -1.32 4.66
C LEU A 117 9.12 -0.59 3.61
N ILE A 118 9.49 -1.27 2.53
CA ILE A 118 10.37 -0.75 1.49
C ILE A 118 9.55 -0.53 0.22
N ALA A 119 9.82 0.58 -0.46
CA ALA A 119 9.34 0.84 -1.80
C ALA A 119 10.51 0.90 -2.79
N TYR A 120 10.29 0.32 -3.97
CA TYR A 120 11.24 0.32 -5.06
C TYR A 120 10.69 1.11 -6.23
N GLU A 121 11.57 1.83 -6.92
CA GLU A 121 11.24 2.50 -8.17
C GLU A 121 11.97 1.85 -9.35
N LEU A 122 11.32 1.86 -10.51
CA LEU A 122 11.88 1.41 -11.78
C LEU A 122 11.54 2.42 -12.86
N HIS A 123 12.57 2.93 -13.54
CA HIS A 123 12.41 3.80 -14.70
C HIS A 123 12.41 2.99 -15.99
N GLN A 124 11.69 3.48 -17.00
CA GLN A 124 11.76 2.94 -18.35
C GLN A 124 13.22 2.84 -18.83
N GLY A 125 13.56 1.71 -19.44
CA GLY A 125 14.90 1.43 -19.96
C GLY A 125 15.89 0.90 -18.92
N HIS A 126 15.51 0.82 -17.64
CA HIS A 126 16.38 0.27 -16.59
C HIS A 126 16.01 -1.15 -16.16
N ILE A 127 15.03 -1.78 -16.82
CA ILE A 127 14.68 -3.17 -16.54
C ILE A 127 15.76 -4.12 -17.08
N ASN A 128 16.02 -5.20 -16.35
CA ASN A 128 16.96 -6.24 -16.79
C ASN A 128 16.47 -6.96 -18.06
N ASP A 129 17.27 -6.95 -19.14
CA ASP A 129 16.98 -7.61 -20.42
C ASP A 129 16.65 -9.10 -20.27
N ARG A 130 17.31 -9.79 -19.33
CA ARG A 130 17.04 -11.22 -19.08
C ARG A 130 15.61 -11.45 -18.62
N ILE A 131 15.04 -10.55 -17.82
CA ILE A 131 13.65 -10.64 -17.39
C ILE A 131 12.72 -10.38 -18.57
N LEU A 132 13.03 -9.39 -19.41
CA LEU A 132 12.26 -9.12 -20.62
C LEU A 132 12.22 -10.34 -21.55
N GLU A 133 13.38 -10.93 -21.84
CA GLU A 133 13.47 -12.11 -22.68
C GLU A 133 12.74 -13.31 -22.08
N THR A 134 12.94 -13.57 -20.79
CA THR A 134 12.36 -14.75 -20.12
C THR A 134 10.86 -14.63 -20.01
N GLY A 135 10.35 -13.45 -19.65
CA GLY A 135 8.91 -13.17 -19.60
C GLY A 135 8.25 -13.33 -20.97
N ALA A 136 8.86 -12.79 -22.03
CA ALA A 136 8.37 -12.94 -23.39
C ALA A 136 8.34 -14.42 -23.83
N LYS A 137 9.41 -15.18 -23.56
CA LYS A 137 9.50 -16.62 -23.87
C LYS A 137 8.45 -17.44 -23.12
N LEU A 138 8.18 -17.09 -21.87
CA LEU A 138 7.21 -17.80 -21.04
C LEU A 138 5.78 -17.65 -21.57
N LEU A 139 5.41 -16.44 -21.99
CA LEU A 139 4.11 -16.17 -22.62
C LEU A 139 3.98 -16.84 -23.98
N ALA A 140 5.03 -16.82 -24.80
CA ALA A 140 5.03 -17.42 -26.14
C ALA A 140 4.87 -18.95 -26.11
N ARG A 141 5.26 -19.62 -25.02
CA ARG A 141 5.11 -21.08 -24.87
C ARG A 141 3.68 -21.52 -24.53
N HIS A 142 2.72 -20.60 -24.41
CA HIS A 142 1.30 -20.85 -24.10
C HIS A 142 1.02 -21.71 -22.85
N LYS A 143 2.01 -21.87 -21.95
CA LYS A 143 1.84 -22.63 -20.70
C LYS A 143 1.07 -21.86 -19.62
N LEU A 144 0.90 -20.56 -19.81
CA LEU A 144 0.21 -19.66 -18.89
C LEU A 144 -0.77 -18.81 -19.69
N ARG A 145 -2.04 -18.86 -19.31
CA ARG A 145 -3.06 -17.97 -19.85
C ARG A 145 -3.08 -16.71 -18.98
N ILE A 146 -2.69 -15.57 -19.56
CA ILE A 146 -2.83 -14.27 -18.90
C ILE A 146 -3.84 -13.43 -19.67
N ARG A 147 -4.82 -12.87 -18.95
CA ARG A 147 -5.87 -12.04 -19.54
C ARG A 147 -6.03 -10.71 -18.78
N PRO A 148 -6.39 -9.62 -19.47
CA PRO A 148 -6.74 -8.38 -18.80
C PRO A 148 -8.03 -8.51 -17.98
N ILE A 149 -8.25 -7.56 -17.07
CA ILE A 149 -9.50 -7.44 -16.32
C ILE A 149 -10.70 -7.24 -17.26
N GLU A 150 -11.79 -7.96 -16.99
CA GLU A 150 -13.02 -7.83 -17.76
C GLU A 150 -13.94 -6.74 -17.20
N LYS A 151 -13.99 -5.58 -17.86
CA LYS A 151 -14.83 -4.43 -17.43
C LYS A 151 -16.31 -4.77 -17.26
N LYS A 152 -16.86 -5.64 -18.12
CA LYS A 152 -18.27 -6.04 -18.07
C LYS A 152 -18.60 -6.84 -16.81
N ASN A 153 -17.62 -7.61 -16.33
CA ASN A 153 -17.73 -8.50 -15.17
C ASN A 153 -16.98 -7.95 -13.95
N PHE A 154 -16.81 -6.63 -13.85
CA PHE A 154 -15.95 -5.97 -12.88
C PHE A 154 -16.10 -6.49 -11.43
N TRP A 155 -17.34 -6.69 -10.95
CA TRP A 155 -17.55 -7.19 -9.59
C TRP A 155 -17.09 -8.63 -9.39
N GLN A 156 -17.29 -9.50 -10.38
CA GLN A 156 -16.77 -10.87 -10.34
C GLN A 156 -15.23 -10.87 -10.35
N GLU A 157 -14.62 -9.98 -11.12
CA GLU A 157 -13.16 -9.81 -11.17
C GLU A 157 -12.60 -9.32 -9.83
N VAL A 158 -13.32 -8.42 -9.16
CA VAL A 158 -13.00 -7.99 -7.79
C VAL A 158 -13.10 -9.16 -6.81
N GLU A 159 -14.09 -10.03 -6.93
CA GLU A 159 -14.17 -11.23 -6.07
C GLU A 159 -12.99 -12.17 -6.29
N TYR A 160 -12.56 -12.39 -7.53
CA TYR A 160 -11.36 -13.19 -7.80
C TYR A 160 -10.08 -12.58 -7.22
N ILE A 161 -9.95 -11.25 -7.23
CA ILE A 161 -8.85 -10.55 -6.55
C ILE A 161 -8.89 -10.85 -5.05
N CYS A 162 -10.07 -10.81 -4.42
CA CYS A 162 -10.25 -11.12 -3.00
C CYS A 162 -9.75 -12.53 -2.66
N ASP A 163 -10.19 -13.51 -3.44
CA ASP A 163 -9.90 -14.91 -3.21
C ASP A 163 -8.40 -15.19 -3.36
N VAL A 164 -7.78 -14.66 -4.43
CA VAL A 164 -6.33 -14.83 -4.62
C VAL A 164 -5.55 -14.06 -3.56
N TYR A 165 -5.97 -12.85 -3.18
CA TYR A 165 -5.31 -12.05 -2.15
C TYR A 165 -5.28 -12.79 -0.81
N ASN A 166 -6.45 -13.23 -0.31
CA ASN A 166 -6.56 -13.90 0.98
C ASN A 166 -5.78 -15.23 1.02
N ASN A 167 -5.67 -15.94 -0.10
CA ASN A 167 -4.88 -17.17 -0.19
C ASN A 167 -3.36 -16.92 -0.32
N ALA A 168 -2.96 -15.90 -1.08
CA ALA A 168 -1.55 -15.66 -1.39
C ALA A 168 -0.81 -14.87 -0.28
N TRP A 169 -1.52 -14.03 0.47
CA TRP A 169 -0.93 -13.10 1.45
C TRP A 169 -1.10 -13.51 2.90
N SER A 170 -1.77 -14.63 3.20
CA SER A 170 -2.05 -15.09 4.57
C SER A 170 -0.83 -15.30 5.46
N ALA A 171 0.34 -15.57 4.87
CA ALA A 171 1.60 -15.74 5.59
C ALA A 171 2.38 -14.42 5.82
N ASN A 172 1.91 -13.29 5.28
CA ASN A 172 2.62 -12.02 5.43
C ASN A 172 2.45 -11.44 6.84
N TRP A 173 3.49 -10.77 7.33
CA TRP A 173 3.44 -10.09 8.63
C TRP A 173 2.31 -9.05 8.66
N GLY A 174 1.51 -9.10 9.73
CA GLY A 174 0.39 -8.18 9.92
C GLY A 174 -0.78 -8.40 8.97
N PHE A 175 -0.82 -9.50 8.20
CA PHE A 175 -1.94 -9.82 7.30
C PHE A 175 -3.28 -9.81 8.04
N VAL A 176 -4.29 -9.20 7.42
CA VAL A 176 -5.67 -9.25 7.88
C VAL A 176 -6.53 -9.68 6.70
N PRO A 177 -7.32 -10.76 6.83
CA PRO A 177 -8.22 -11.19 5.77
C PRO A 177 -9.12 -10.03 5.33
N MET A 178 -9.08 -9.69 4.05
CA MET A 178 -9.93 -8.64 3.52
C MET A 178 -11.32 -9.19 3.29
N THR A 179 -12.33 -8.55 3.86
CA THR A 179 -13.72 -8.93 3.62
C THR A 179 -14.16 -8.52 2.22
N LYS A 180 -15.14 -9.22 1.65
CA LYS A 180 -15.74 -8.83 0.36
C LYS A 180 -16.31 -7.40 0.39
N ALA A 181 -16.82 -6.95 1.53
CA ALA A 181 -17.38 -5.61 1.70
C ALA A 181 -16.29 -4.51 1.67
N GLU A 182 -15.17 -4.72 2.37
CA GLU A 182 -14.01 -3.83 2.34
C GLU A 182 -13.42 -3.75 0.94
N LEU A 183 -13.21 -4.91 0.29
CA LEU A 183 -12.67 -4.93 -1.07
C LEU A 183 -13.62 -4.23 -2.05
N LYS A 184 -14.93 -4.44 -1.93
CA LYS A 184 -15.92 -3.76 -2.77
C LYS A 184 -15.83 -2.24 -2.61
N THR A 185 -15.68 -1.76 -1.38
CA THR A 185 -15.54 -0.32 -1.07
C THR A 185 -14.25 0.24 -1.66
N LEU A 186 -13.13 -0.46 -1.47
CA LEU A 186 -11.86 -0.08 -2.06
C LEU A 186 -11.94 -0.06 -3.60
N ALA A 187 -12.51 -1.10 -4.20
CA ALA A 187 -12.69 -1.20 -5.64
C ALA A 187 -13.58 -0.09 -6.21
N GLN A 188 -14.62 0.36 -5.49
CA GLN A 188 -15.43 1.52 -5.89
C GLN A 188 -14.58 2.80 -6.00
N THR A 189 -13.73 3.04 -5.01
CA THR A 189 -12.83 4.21 -5.00
C THR A 189 -11.80 4.12 -6.11
N LEU A 190 -11.16 2.95 -6.26
CA LEU A 190 -10.11 2.73 -7.26
C LEU A 190 -10.65 2.71 -8.69
N ARG A 191 -11.93 2.36 -8.88
CA ARG A 191 -12.59 2.36 -10.20
C ARG A 191 -12.53 3.72 -10.91
N LEU A 192 -12.39 4.81 -10.16
CA LEU A 192 -12.28 6.17 -10.72
C LEU A 192 -10.92 6.43 -11.39
N ILE A 193 -9.89 5.66 -11.04
CA ILE A 193 -8.50 5.96 -11.42
C ILE A 193 -7.78 4.78 -12.08
N TYR A 194 -8.30 3.56 -11.99
CA TYR A 194 -7.61 2.39 -12.55
C TYR A 194 -7.49 2.44 -14.07
N ASP A 195 -6.39 1.88 -14.58
CA ASP A 195 -6.21 1.62 -16.00
C ASP A 195 -6.38 0.11 -16.25
N PRO A 196 -7.38 -0.33 -17.05
CA PRO A 196 -7.60 -1.76 -17.34
C PRO A 196 -6.39 -2.43 -18.02
N ARG A 197 -5.49 -1.67 -18.66
CA ARG A 197 -4.26 -2.21 -19.27
C ARG A 197 -3.25 -2.68 -18.22
N LEU A 198 -3.39 -2.20 -16.98
CA LEU A 198 -2.50 -2.45 -15.86
C LEU A 198 -3.05 -3.47 -14.85
N VAL A 199 -4.18 -4.11 -15.17
CA VAL A 199 -4.81 -5.12 -14.31
C VAL A 199 -5.07 -6.37 -15.11
N PHE A 200 -4.49 -7.48 -14.68
CA PHE A 200 -4.58 -8.75 -15.38
C PHE A 200 -4.46 -9.95 -14.45
N PHE A 201 -4.99 -11.07 -14.90
CA PHE A 201 -5.08 -12.33 -14.18
C PHE A 201 -4.28 -13.41 -14.90
N ALA A 202 -3.61 -14.26 -14.13
CA ALA A 202 -3.17 -15.56 -14.60
C ALA A 202 -4.26 -16.58 -14.32
N GLU A 203 -4.64 -17.36 -15.32
CA GLU A 203 -5.64 -18.41 -15.23
C GLU A 203 -4.99 -19.79 -15.29
N SER A 204 -5.55 -20.72 -14.53
CA SER A 204 -5.30 -22.15 -14.70
C SER A 204 -5.87 -22.65 -16.03
N GLU A 205 -5.52 -23.88 -16.40
CA GLU A 205 -6.04 -24.55 -17.61
C GLU A 205 -7.58 -24.63 -17.63
N ASN A 206 -8.21 -24.69 -16.45
CA ASN A 206 -9.67 -24.74 -16.27
C ASN A 206 -10.32 -23.35 -16.30
N GLY A 207 -9.58 -22.27 -16.56
CA GLY A 207 -10.10 -20.90 -16.61
C GLY A 207 -10.35 -20.26 -15.24
N VAL A 208 -9.84 -20.85 -14.15
CA VAL A 208 -9.93 -20.25 -12.81
C VAL A 208 -8.75 -19.30 -12.60
N PRO A 209 -8.96 -18.04 -12.16
CA PRO A 209 -7.87 -17.14 -11.79
C PRO A 209 -7.05 -17.68 -10.61
N VAL A 210 -5.74 -17.78 -10.81
CA VAL A 210 -4.77 -18.30 -9.83
C VAL A 210 -3.70 -17.27 -9.47
N GLY A 211 -3.70 -16.12 -10.14
CA GLY A 211 -2.83 -15.00 -9.84
C GLY A 211 -3.41 -13.71 -10.41
N PHE A 212 -2.97 -12.57 -9.86
CA PHE A 212 -3.28 -11.26 -10.41
C PHE A 212 -2.13 -10.27 -10.23
N SER A 213 -2.08 -9.28 -11.12
CA SER A 213 -1.26 -8.08 -11.01
C SER A 213 -2.17 -6.87 -11.12
N LEU A 214 -2.07 -5.95 -10.16
CA LEU A 214 -2.87 -4.74 -10.13
C LEU A 214 -1.97 -3.52 -9.88
N ALA A 215 -1.82 -2.72 -10.93
CA ALA A 215 -1.17 -1.42 -10.86
C ALA A 215 -2.15 -0.27 -11.09
N LEU A 216 -1.91 0.84 -10.40
CA LEU A 216 -2.71 2.05 -10.47
C LEU A 216 -1.88 3.21 -11.03
N PRO A 217 -2.46 4.06 -11.89
CA PRO A 217 -1.88 5.34 -12.23
C PRO A 217 -1.68 6.21 -10.99
N ASP A 218 -0.53 6.88 -10.87
CA ASP A 218 -0.25 7.77 -9.75
C ASP A 218 -0.85 9.17 -9.97
N ILE A 219 -2.05 9.37 -9.45
CA ILE A 219 -2.77 10.65 -9.51
C ILE A 219 -2.10 11.77 -8.71
N HIS A 220 -1.14 11.47 -7.82
CA HIS A 220 -0.43 12.50 -7.04
C HIS A 220 0.38 13.46 -7.91
N VAL A 221 0.77 13.02 -9.12
CA VAL A 221 1.36 13.88 -10.16
C VAL A 221 0.51 15.13 -10.42
N LEU A 222 -0.82 15.01 -10.32
CA LEU A 222 -1.77 16.09 -10.54
C LEU A 222 -2.06 16.86 -9.25
N PHE A 223 -2.33 16.16 -8.16
CA PHE A 223 -2.73 16.78 -6.89
C PHE A 223 -1.67 17.70 -6.31
N LYS A 224 -0.38 17.42 -6.52
CA LYS A 224 0.72 18.33 -6.12
C LYS A 224 0.54 19.74 -6.69
N ARG A 225 -0.08 19.89 -7.86
CA ARG A 225 -0.29 21.19 -8.54
C ARG A 225 -1.62 21.86 -8.16
N MET A 226 -2.50 21.15 -7.46
CA MET A 226 -3.85 21.61 -7.12
C MET A 226 -3.97 22.09 -5.68
N ASN A 227 -2.95 21.86 -4.85
CA ASN A 227 -2.95 22.20 -3.42
C ASN A 227 -4.25 21.75 -2.69
N GLY A 228 -4.74 20.55 -3.02
CA GLY A 228 -5.89 19.93 -2.38
C GLY A 228 -7.27 20.52 -2.69
N THR A 229 -7.40 21.52 -3.57
CA THR A 229 -8.69 22.17 -3.87
C THR A 229 -9.21 21.81 -5.26
N LEU A 230 -10.45 21.30 -5.33
CA LEU A 230 -11.09 20.91 -6.59
C LEU A 230 -11.77 22.09 -7.28
N PHE A 231 -12.29 23.05 -6.51
CA PHE A 231 -13.01 24.21 -7.03
C PHE A 231 -12.26 25.51 -6.75
N PRO A 232 -12.40 26.52 -7.63
CA PRO A 232 -13.20 26.51 -8.86
C PRO A 232 -12.48 25.92 -10.08
N THR A 233 -11.15 25.92 -10.13
CA THR A 233 -10.37 25.53 -11.34
C THR A 233 -9.74 24.13 -11.26
N GLY A 234 -9.75 23.49 -10.09
CA GLY A 234 -9.09 22.21 -9.86
C GLY A 234 -9.65 21.07 -10.72
N LEU A 235 -10.96 21.02 -10.95
CA LEU A 235 -11.58 19.99 -11.80
C LEU A 235 -11.09 20.06 -13.24
N PHE A 236 -10.97 21.25 -13.82
CA PHE A 236 -10.41 21.43 -15.16
C PHE A 236 -8.94 21.03 -15.22
N LYS A 237 -8.15 21.41 -14.20
CA LYS A 237 -6.73 21.00 -14.08
C LYS A 237 -6.58 19.49 -13.97
N LEU A 238 -7.48 18.82 -13.23
CA LEU A 238 -7.52 17.37 -13.10
C LEU A 238 -7.80 16.73 -14.46
N LEU A 239 -8.91 17.07 -15.11
CA LEU A 239 -9.34 16.48 -16.38
C LEU A 239 -8.31 16.71 -17.51
N ALA A 240 -7.78 17.93 -17.63
CA ALA A 240 -6.73 18.25 -18.61
C ALA A 240 -5.37 17.61 -18.26
N GLY A 241 -5.17 17.25 -16.99
CA GLY A 241 -3.95 16.66 -16.46
C GLY A 241 -3.89 15.14 -16.60
N LEU A 242 -5.02 14.43 -16.75
CA LEU A 242 -5.06 12.96 -16.77
C LEU A 242 -4.08 12.33 -17.77
N ARG A 243 -3.93 12.92 -18.96
CA ARG A 243 -2.98 12.44 -19.99
C ARG A 243 -1.49 12.67 -19.65
N LYS A 244 -1.20 13.46 -18.60
CA LYS A 244 0.15 13.77 -18.12
C LYS A 244 0.63 12.81 -17.02
N ILE A 245 -0.23 11.89 -16.58
CA ILE A 245 0.15 10.86 -15.62
C ILE A 245 1.08 9.88 -16.33
N HIS A 246 2.32 9.81 -15.86
CA HIS A 246 3.42 9.00 -16.42
C HIS A 246 4.02 8.06 -15.36
N ARG A 247 3.42 8.04 -14.16
CA ARG A 247 3.82 7.22 -13.02
C ARG A 247 2.73 6.19 -12.74
N ALA A 248 3.11 4.96 -12.40
CA ALA A 248 2.19 3.93 -11.95
C ALA A 248 2.77 3.19 -10.73
N ARG A 249 1.90 2.69 -9.86
CA ARG A 249 2.24 1.90 -8.68
C ARG A 249 1.59 0.53 -8.75
N VAL A 250 2.37 -0.52 -8.66
CA VAL A 250 1.87 -1.87 -8.39
C VAL A 250 1.50 -1.93 -6.91
N ILE A 251 0.20 -1.91 -6.61
CA ILE A 251 -0.27 -1.93 -5.22
C ILE A 251 -0.48 -3.35 -4.72
N LEU A 252 -0.82 -4.29 -5.61
CA LEU A 252 -1.09 -5.68 -5.26
C LEU A 252 -0.62 -6.59 -6.39
N MET A 253 0.10 -7.62 -6.01
CA MET A 253 0.42 -8.76 -6.87
C MET A 253 0.35 -10.02 -6.02
N GLY A 254 -0.30 -11.04 -6.54
CA GLY A 254 -0.50 -12.28 -5.80
C GLY A 254 -0.57 -13.46 -6.75
N VAL A 255 0.09 -14.55 -6.36
CA VAL A 255 -0.02 -15.85 -7.01
C VAL A 255 -0.34 -16.88 -5.93
N ASN A 256 -1.38 -17.66 -6.19
CA ASN A 256 -1.78 -18.77 -5.36
C ASN A 256 -0.55 -19.68 -5.12
N PRO A 257 -0.25 -20.06 -3.86
CA PRO A 257 0.90 -20.89 -3.51
C PRO A 257 1.13 -22.11 -4.42
N ASP A 258 0.08 -22.80 -4.84
CA ASP A 258 0.16 -24.02 -5.67
C ASP A 258 0.69 -23.77 -7.10
N PHE A 259 0.68 -22.49 -7.51
CA PHE A 259 1.11 -22.02 -8.83
C PHE A 259 2.41 -21.23 -8.79
N ARG A 260 3.03 -21.07 -7.60
CA ARG A 260 4.36 -20.45 -7.46
C ARG A 260 5.44 -21.30 -8.12
N GLY A 261 6.53 -20.65 -8.53
CA GLY A 261 7.64 -21.33 -9.22
C GLY A 261 7.35 -21.73 -10.68
N ARG A 262 6.13 -21.50 -11.18
CA ARG A 262 5.75 -21.75 -12.60
C ARG A 262 6.04 -20.57 -13.53
N GLY A 263 6.67 -19.51 -13.00
CA GLY A 263 7.02 -18.29 -13.74
C GLY A 263 5.90 -17.25 -13.84
N VAL A 264 4.77 -17.43 -13.16
CA VAL A 264 3.64 -16.48 -13.18
C VAL A 264 4.09 -15.06 -12.77
N ASP A 265 4.89 -14.94 -11.71
CA ASP A 265 5.40 -13.64 -11.23
C ASP A 265 6.26 -12.95 -12.31
N LEU A 266 7.15 -13.69 -12.99
CA LEU A 266 7.96 -13.15 -14.08
C LEU A 266 7.12 -12.67 -15.26
N ALA A 267 6.05 -13.41 -15.60
CA ALA A 267 5.12 -12.98 -16.63
C ALA A 267 4.41 -11.69 -16.22
N PHE A 268 4.03 -11.56 -14.95
CA PHE A 268 3.44 -10.33 -14.43
C PHE A 268 4.40 -9.15 -14.45
N TYR A 269 5.66 -9.33 -14.04
CA TYR A 269 6.67 -8.26 -14.11
C TYR A 269 6.87 -7.79 -15.55
N TYR A 270 7.02 -8.72 -16.49
CA TYR A 270 7.17 -8.41 -17.90
C TYR A 270 5.96 -7.67 -18.47
N LEU A 271 4.74 -8.17 -18.22
CA LEU A 271 3.52 -7.56 -18.75
C LEU A 271 3.25 -6.19 -18.14
N THR A 272 3.43 -6.03 -16.83
CA THR A 272 3.27 -4.73 -16.16
C THR A 272 4.23 -3.72 -16.76
N TYR A 273 5.50 -4.09 -16.95
CA TYR A 273 6.50 -3.21 -17.55
C TYR A 273 6.16 -2.87 -19.01
N LYS A 274 5.88 -3.88 -19.84
CA LYS A 274 5.60 -3.72 -21.26
C LYS A 274 4.34 -2.88 -21.50
N LEU A 275 3.21 -3.30 -20.93
CA LEU A 275 1.93 -2.63 -21.10
C LEU A 275 1.94 -1.24 -20.45
N GLY A 276 2.63 -1.09 -19.31
CA GLY A 276 2.84 0.21 -18.68
C GLY A 276 3.60 1.18 -19.57
N THR A 277 4.70 0.72 -20.15
CA THR A 277 5.51 1.53 -21.08
C THR A 277 4.71 1.90 -22.33
N GLU A 278 4.01 0.94 -22.96
CA GLU A 278 3.14 1.18 -24.12
C GLU A 278 1.99 2.15 -23.78
N ALA A 279 1.53 2.16 -22.53
CA ALA A 279 0.51 3.07 -22.04
C ALA A 279 1.01 4.47 -21.70
N GLY A 280 2.34 4.72 -21.75
CA GLY A 280 2.97 6.01 -21.48
C GLY A 280 3.47 6.18 -20.04
N TYR A 281 3.47 5.12 -19.23
CA TYR A 281 4.06 5.14 -17.89
C TYR A 281 5.56 4.86 -17.99
N ASN A 282 6.39 5.86 -17.66
CA ASN A 282 7.86 5.76 -17.74
C ASN A 282 8.53 5.60 -16.37
N TRP A 283 7.73 5.55 -15.30
CA TRP A 283 8.17 5.32 -13.92
C TRP A 283 7.18 4.42 -13.19
N GLY A 284 7.68 3.32 -12.64
CA GLY A 284 6.93 2.32 -11.89
C GLY A 284 7.37 2.25 -10.43
N GLU A 285 6.44 1.95 -9.54
CA GLU A 285 6.66 1.79 -8.10
C GLU A 285 6.11 0.44 -7.62
N PHE A 286 6.80 -0.22 -6.68
CA PHE A 286 6.35 -1.47 -6.07
C PHE A 286 6.51 -1.40 -4.54
N SER A 287 5.37 -1.33 -3.84
CA SER A 287 5.30 -1.23 -2.37
C SER A 287 3.95 -1.72 -1.83
N TRP A 288 3.84 -2.07 -0.55
CA TRP A 288 4.94 -2.24 0.41
C TRP A 288 5.57 -3.61 0.24
N ILE A 289 6.90 -3.65 0.26
CA ILE A 289 7.63 -4.90 0.41
C ILE A 289 8.18 -4.94 1.84
N LEU A 290 7.84 -5.99 2.59
CA LEU A 290 8.36 -6.19 3.94
C LEU A 290 9.89 -6.32 3.90
N GLU A 291 10.58 -5.76 4.88
CA GLU A 291 12.05 -5.80 4.96
C GLU A 291 12.65 -7.22 4.98
N ASP A 292 11.88 -8.21 5.42
CA ASP A 292 12.26 -9.62 5.52
C ASP A 292 11.69 -10.49 4.40
N ASN A 293 10.90 -9.92 3.48
CA ASN A 293 10.42 -10.63 2.29
C ASN A 293 11.53 -10.71 1.23
N ARG A 294 12.51 -11.58 1.47
CA ARG A 294 13.69 -11.75 0.58
C ARG A 294 13.29 -12.01 -0.86
N MET A 295 12.29 -12.87 -1.09
CA MET A 295 11.80 -13.22 -2.43
C MET A 295 11.43 -11.96 -3.24
N MET A 296 10.65 -11.06 -2.65
CA MET A 296 10.21 -9.85 -3.35
C MET A 296 11.28 -8.76 -3.43
N ASN A 297 12.10 -8.61 -2.38
CA ASN A 297 13.24 -7.67 -2.40
C ASN A 297 14.26 -8.08 -3.47
N ASP A 298 14.63 -9.36 -3.55
CA ASP A 298 15.55 -9.89 -4.55
C ASP A 298 14.96 -9.82 -5.97
N ALA A 299 13.65 -10.05 -6.12
CA ALA A 299 12.97 -9.88 -7.40
C ALA A 299 13.02 -8.42 -7.88
N ALA A 300 12.73 -7.45 -7.00
CA ALA A 300 12.79 -6.02 -7.33
C ALA A 300 14.21 -5.59 -7.74
N LEU A 301 15.22 -5.99 -6.96
CA LEU A 301 16.62 -5.72 -7.29
C LEU A 301 17.05 -6.40 -8.59
N GLY A 302 16.64 -7.66 -8.80
CA GLY A 302 16.92 -8.42 -10.02
C GLY A 302 16.28 -7.81 -11.27
N MET A 303 15.15 -7.11 -11.12
CA MET A 303 14.55 -6.30 -12.17
C MET A 303 15.32 -5.03 -12.50
N GLY A 304 16.28 -4.62 -11.68
CA GLY A 304 16.96 -3.33 -11.81
C GLY A 304 16.24 -2.18 -11.10
N ALA A 305 15.23 -2.49 -10.27
CA ALA A 305 14.56 -1.49 -9.45
C ALA A 305 15.46 -1.07 -8.28
N LYS A 306 15.30 0.17 -7.80
CA LYS A 306 16.11 0.74 -6.72
C LYS A 306 15.24 1.06 -5.51
N PRO A 307 15.65 0.71 -4.28
CA PRO A 307 14.93 1.15 -3.09
C PRO A 307 15.05 2.68 -3.00
N TYR A 308 13.93 3.37 -2.82
CA TYR A 308 13.90 4.84 -2.82
C TYR A 308 13.14 5.46 -1.64
N LYS A 309 12.26 4.70 -0.99
CA LYS A 309 11.55 5.11 0.23
C LYS A 309 11.44 3.96 1.21
N LYS A 310 11.39 4.31 2.50
CA LYS A 310 11.17 3.38 3.61
C LYS A 310 10.19 3.97 4.61
N TRP A 311 9.26 3.14 5.07
CA TRP A 311 8.34 3.47 6.16
C TRP A 311 8.59 2.53 7.32
N ARG A 312 8.26 2.99 8.53
CA ARG A 312 8.34 2.21 9.76
C ARG A 312 6.97 2.10 10.42
N ILE A 313 6.63 0.88 10.80
CA ILE A 313 5.63 0.61 11.81
C ILE A 313 6.36 0.54 13.16
N TRP A 314 5.80 1.25 14.12
CA TRP A 314 6.28 1.40 15.48
C TRP A 314 5.38 0.63 16.44
N GLU A 315 5.91 0.20 17.58
CA GLU A 315 5.13 -0.38 18.66
C GLU A 315 5.67 -0.03 20.05
N LYS A 316 4.79 -0.04 21.04
CA LYS A 316 5.12 0.16 22.46
C LYS A 316 4.21 -0.72 23.33
N PRO A 317 4.72 -1.34 24.41
CA PRO A 317 3.87 -1.88 25.46
C PRO A 317 2.97 -0.81 26.07
N ILE A 318 1.73 -1.17 26.43
CA ILE A 318 0.74 -0.29 27.06
C ILE A 318 0.11 -0.95 28.29
#